data_AF-W1WPQ6-F1
#
_entry.id   AF-W1WPQ6-F1
#
_cell.length_a   1.000
_cell.length_b   1.000
_cell.length_c   1.000
_cell.angle_alpha   90.00
_cell.angle_beta   90.00
_cell.angle_gamma   90.00
#
_symmetry.space_group_name_H-M   'P 1'
#
loop_
_entity.id
_entity.type
_entity.pdbx_description
1 polymer ?
#
loop_
_entity_poly.entity_id
_entity_poly.type
_entity_poly.pdbx_seq_one_letter_code
_entity_poly.pdbx_strand_id
1 'polypeptide(L)'
;MKPNIFNYAKSELTNDAITCWLLDWTNSEHEIYKNLSQDMIRLFTKNKDLDVESVKIKKQYKNIDVLVEVNDSEVIVIEDKVKTSSHSNQLERYKDTIDNEEFYKNYNKHYIYYNSYRNK
;
A
#
# COMPACT_ATOMS: atom_id res chain seq x y z
N MET A 1 25.88 -2.68 -1.62
CA MET A 1 24.57 -3.05 -2.22
C MET A 1 23.46 -2.39 -1.42
N LYS A 2 22.45 -1.78 -2.05
CA LYS A 2 21.27 -1.28 -1.34
C LYS A 2 20.42 -2.47 -0.89
N PRO A 3 19.98 -2.54 0.39
CA PRO A 3 19.04 -3.57 0.82
C PRO A 3 17.79 -3.57 -0.06
N ASN A 4 17.34 -4.75 -0.47
CA ASN A 4 16.12 -4.94 -1.25
C ASN A 4 15.27 -5.99 -0.53
N ILE A 5 14.08 -5.61 -0.10
CA ILE A 5 13.18 -6.48 0.65
C ILE A 5 12.81 -7.74 -0.14
N PHE A 6 12.74 -7.65 -1.46
CA PHE A 6 12.40 -8.76 -2.36
C PHE A 6 13.45 -9.86 -2.44
N ASN A 7 14.69 -9.61 -1.98
CA ASN A 7 15.67 -10.67 -1.82
C ASN A 7 15.25 -11.67 -0.72
N TYR A 8 14.45 -11.21 0.24
CA TYR A 8 13.95 -11.99 1.38
C TYR A 8 12.50 -12.39 1.18
N ALA A 9 11.68 -11.48 0.65
CA ALA A 9 10.26 -11.65 0.39
C ALA A 9 10.04 -12.06 -1.07
N LYS A 10 10.10 -13.38 -1.32
CA LYS A 10 10.15 -13.93 -2.68
C LYS A 10 8.79 -14.29 -3.28
N SER A 11 7.70 -14.12 -2.53
CA SER A 11 6.34 -14.36 -2.98
C SER A 11 5.48 -13.12 -2.75
N GLU A 12 4.44 -12.97 -3.56
CA GLU A 12 3.48 -11.85 -3.46
C GLU A 12 2.85 -11.83 -2.06
N LEU A 13 2.44 -12.99 -1.56
CA LEU A 13 1.89 -13.12 -0.20
C LEU A 13 2.86 -12.68 0.91
N THR A 14 4.17 -12.93 0.76
CA THR A 14 5.16 -12.47 1.75
C THR A 14 5.38 -10.96 1.65
N ASN A 15 5.39 -10.40 0.44
CA ASN A 15 5.46 -8.95 0.24
C ASN A 15 4.24 -8.25 0.85
N ASP A 16 3.03 -8.74 0.58
CA ASP A 16 1.79 -8.23 1.17
C ASP A 16 1.87 -8.22 2.69
N ALA A 17 2.33 -9.33 3.29
CA ALA A 17 2.43 -9.47 4.72
C ALA A 17 3.44 -8.49 5.33
N ILE A 18 4.61 -8.31 4.70
CA ILE A 18 5.63 -7.36 5.18
C ILE A 18 5.14 -5.92 5.01
N THR A 19 4.48 -5.59 3.91
CA THR A 19 3.87 -4.27 3.69
C THR A 19 2.83 -3.98 4.75
N CYS A 20 1.90 -4.92 5.01
CA CYS A 20 0.90 -4.77 6.07
C CYS A 20 1.57 -4.57 7.43
N TRP A 21 2.53 -5.43 7.78
CA TRP A 21 3.25 -5.34 9.05
C TRP A 21 3.99 -4.01 9.21
N LEU A 22 4.62 -3.51 8.14
CA LEU A 22 5.33 -2.23 8.16
C LEU A 22 4.38 -1.05 8.39
N LEU A 23 3.23 -1.05 7.71
CA LEU A 23 2.26 0.04 7.78
C LEU A 23 1.43 0.06 9.07
N ASP A 24 1.24 -1.10 9.70
CA ASP A 24 0.46 -1.20 10.95
C ASP A 24 1.19 -0.55 12.14
N TRP A 25 2.52 -0.38 12.05
CA TRP A 25 3.29 0.35 13.05
C TRP A 25 2.86 1.81 13.23
N THR A 26 2.12 2.40 12.28
CA THR A 26 1.49 3.72 12.46
C THR A 26 0.64 3.79 13.73
N ASN A 27 -0.02 2.68 14.08
CA ASN A 27 -0.91 2.58 15.24
C ASN A 27 -0.16 2.28 16.55
N SER A 28 1.18 2.24 16.53
CA SER A 28 2.00 1.92 17.68
C SER A 28 2.40 3.16 18.48
N GLU A 29 2.62 2.99 19.79
CA GLU A 29 3.27 4.00 20.64
C GLU A 29 4.80 4.01 20.48
N HIS A 30 5.38 3.05 19.75
CA HIS A 30 6.82 3.00 19.49
C HIS A 30 7.22 3.99 18.40
N GLU A 31 7.63 5.20 18.82
CA GLU A 31 7.89 6.35 17.96
C GLU A 31 8.80 6.06 16.74
N ILE A 32 9.89 5.30 16.92
CA ILE A 32 10.82 4.99 15.81
C ILE A 32 10.12 4.20 14.70
N TYR A 33 9.32 3.18 15.05
CA TYR A 33 8.62 2.35 14.07
C TYR A 33 7.40 3.07 13.49
N LYS A 34 6.71 3.86 14.32
CA LYS A 34 5.63 4.74 13.88
C LYS A 34 6.14 5.72 12.82
N ASN A 35 7.23 6.42 13.08
CA ASN A 35 7.80 7.40 12.15
C ASN A 35 8.21 6.74 10.82
N LEU A 36 8.85 5.56 10.88
CA LEU A 36 9.17 4.79 9.67
C LEU A 36 7.92 4.44 8.84
N SER A 37 6.86 4.00 9.51
CA SER A 37 5.58 3.67 8.87
C SER A 37 4.92 4.89 8.24
N GLN A 38 4.85 6.00 8.97
CA GLN A 38 4.31 7.27 8.47
C GLN A 38 5.09 7.78 7.25
N ASP A 39 6.41 7.67 7.25
CA ASP A 39 7.25 8.06 6.11
C ASP A 39 6.98 7.20 4.86
N MET A 40 6.73 5.91 5.05
CA MET A 40 6.30 5.03 3.96
C MET A 40 4.93 5.45 3.39
N ILE A 41 3.99 5.85 4.25
CA ILE A 41 2.68 6.34 3.83
C ILE A 41 2.81 7.65 3.04
N ARG A 42 3.58 8.62 3.55
CA ARG A 42 3.90 9.88 2.85
C ARG A 42 4.54 9.64 1.49
N LEU A 43 5.38 8.61 1.39
CA LEU A 43 5.98 8.19 0.12
C LEU A 43 4.91 7.65 -0.86
N PHE A 44 4.00 6.80 -0.39
CA PHE A 44 2.93 6.24 -1.22
C PHE A 44 1.93 7.31 -1.68
N THR A 45 1.55 8.24 -0.80
CA THR A 45 0.64 9.34 -1.13
C THR A 45 1.31 10.48 -1.90
N LYS A 46 2.65 10.46 -2.02
CA LYS A 46 3.48 11.55 -2.55
C LYS A 46 3.22 12.89 -1.84
N ASN A 47 2.74 12.85 -0.60
CA ASN A 47 2.47 14.01 0.23
C ASN A 47 3.36 13.94 1.47
N LYS A 48 4.46 14.71 1.46
CA LYS A 48 5.44 14.74 2.55
C LYS A 48 4.89 15.39 3.82
N ASP A 49 3.90 16.26 3.67
CA ASP A 49 3.32 17.04 4.76
C ASP A 49 2.00 16.42 5.25
N LEU A 50 1.66 15.21 4.79
CA LEU A 50 0.50 14.47 5.27
C LEU A 50 0.68 14.16 6.76
N ASP A 51 -0.30 14.60 7.55
CA ASP A 51 -0.42 14.22 8.95
C ASP A 51 -1.09 12.84 9.04
N VAL A 52 -0.36 11.86 9.56
CA VAL A 52 -0.73 10.44 9.53
C VAL A 52 -0.99 10.01 10.97
N GLU A 53 -2.25 10.03 11.38
CA GLU A 53 -2.65 9.75 12.76
C GLU A 53 -2.99 8.28 12.98
N SER A 54 -3.70 7.66 12.02
CA SER A 54 -4.17 6.29 12.13
C SER A 54 -4.24 5.58 10.79
N VAL A 55 -4.17 4.25 10.82
CA VAL A 55 -4.25 3.40 9.64
C VAL A 55 -5.16 2.20 9.88
N LYS A 56 -5.99 1.85 8.90
CA LYS A 56 -6.71 0.57 8.85
C LYS A 56 -6.29 -0.20 7.60
N ILE A 57 -5.87 -1.45 7.79
CA ILE A 57 -5.37 -2.30 6.70
C ILE A 57 -6.39 -3.41 6.41
N LYS A 58 -6.75 -3.56 5.15
CA LYS A 58 -7.64 -4.62 4.66
C LYS A 58 -6.90 -5.43 3.60
N LYS A 59 -6.66 -6.71 3.88
CA LYS A 59 -6.07 -7.65 2.91
C LYS A 59 -7.14 -8.29 2.05
N GLN A 60 -6.85 -8.48 0.76
CA GLN A 60 -7.72 -9.20 -0.18
C GLN A 60 -9.15 -8.62 -0.26
N TYR A 61 -9.34 -7.36 0.13
CA TYR A 61 -10.64 -6.71 0.13
C TYR A 61 -11.09 -6.49 -1.31
N LYS A 62 -12.21 -7.11 -1.69
CA LYS A 62 -12.70 -7.11 -3.09
C LYS A 62 -11.63 -7.56 -4.09
N ASN A 63 -10.76 -8.49 -3.69
CA ASN A 63 -9.61 -9.00 -4.45
C ASN A 63 -8.44 -8.02 -4.63
N ILE A 64 -8.40 -6.91 -3.89
CA ILE A 64 -7.24 -6.00 -3.82
C ILE A 64 -6.21 -6.60 -2.85
N ASP A 65 -4.94 -6.71 -3.26
CA ASP A 65 -3.90 -7.33 -2.43
C ASP A 65 -3.81 -6.69 -1.04
N VAL A 66 -3.58 -5.37 -1.01
CA VAL A 66 -3.59 -4.57 0.21
C VAL A 66 -4.32 -3.24 -0.03
N LEU A 67 -5.34 -2.96 0.78
CA LEU A 67 -6.01 -1.67 0.85
C LEU A 67 -5.74 -1.04 2.22
N VAL A 68 -5.34 0.23 2.21
CA VAL A 68 -4.95 0.98 3.41
C VAL A 68 -5.77 2.24 3.48
N GLU A 69 -6.55 2.40 4.54
CA GLU A 69 -7.24 3.64 4.87
C GLU A 69 -6.34 4.41 5.82
N VAL A 70 -6.04 5.67 5.50
CA VAL A 70 -5.24 6.54 6.35
C VAL A 70 -6.14 7.64 6.87
N ASN A 71 -6.19 7.76 8.19
CA ASN A 71 -7.17 8.57 8.91
C ASN A 71 -8.57 8.18 8.39
N ASP A 72 -9.34 9.16 7.91
CA ASP A 72 -10.57 8.95 7.17
C ASP A 72 -10.63 9.85 5.92
N SER A 73 -9.47 10.06 5.26
CA SER A 73 -9.36 10.96 4.10
C SER A 73 -8.53 10.41 2.93
N GLU A 74 -7.65 9.44 3.17
CA GLU A 74 -6.83 8.84 2.11
C GLU A 74 -7.09 7.34 2.01
N VAL A 75 -7.13 6.81 0.80
CA VAL A 75 -7.12 5.36 0.54
C VAL A 75 -5.98 5.01 -0.40
N ILE A 76 -5.15 4.06 0.03
CA ILE A 76 -4.03 3.54 -0.74
C ILE A 76 -4.38 2.12 -1.18
N VAL A 77 -4.39 1.90 -2.48
CA VAL A 77 -4.67 0.63 -3.14
C VAL A 77 -3.34 0.11 -3.69
N ILE A 78 -2.85 -0.97 -3.12
CA ILE A 78 -1.57 -1.57 -3.48
C ILE A 78 -1.83 -2.88 -4.21
N GLU A 79 -1.25 -2.99 -5.39
CA GLU A 79 -1.11 -4.23 -6.16
C GLU A 79 0.36 -4.66 -6.09
N ASP A 80 0.64 -5.84 -5.53
CA ASP A 80 1.98 -6.41 -5.50
C ASP A 80 2.18 -7.36 -6.68
N LYS A 81 3.36 -7.27 -7.31
CA LYS A 81 3.72 -8.19 -8.39
C LYS A 81 5.15 -8.67 -8.26
N VAL A 82 5.28 -10.01 -8.30
CA VAL A 82 6.57 -10.71 -8.35
C VAL A 82 6.98 -11.06 -9.79
N LYS A 83 6.13 -10.92 -10.81
CA LYS A 83 6.51 -11.15 -12.22
C LYS A 83 5.88 -10.15 -13.20
N THR A 84 6.47 -10.07 -14.40
CA THR A 84 6.19 -9.07 -15.45
C THR A 84 4.90 -9.30 -16.24
N SER A 85 4.03 -10.25 -15.88
CA SER A 85 2.72 -10.36 -16.51
C SER A 85 1.81 -9.24 -16.00
N SER A 86 1.99 -8.03 -16.54
CA SER A 86 1.04 -6.95 -16.38
C SER A 86 -0.25 -7.34 -17.09
N HIS A 87 -1.18 -7.97 -16.37
CA HIS A 87 -2.57 -7.91 -16.76
C HIS A 87 -3.06 -6.53 -16.31
N SER A 88 -2.86 -5.54 -17.19
CA SER A 88 -3.23 -4.13 -17.02
C SER A 88 -4.62 -3.93 -16.39
N ASN A 89 -5.52 -4.87 -16.65
CA ASN A 89 -6.91 -4.83 -16.23
C ASN A 89 -7.08 -4.99 -14.71
N GLN A 90 -6.11 -5.51 -13.95
CA GLN A 90 -6.28 -5.73 -12.51
C GLN A 90 -6.36 -4.40 -11.74
N LEU A 91 -5.43 -3.47 -11.99
CA LEU A 91 -5.45 -2.16 -11.36
C LEU A 91 -6.65 -1.31 -11.83
N GLU A 92 -7.03 -1.44 -13.11
CA GLU A 92 -8.23 -0.79 -13.65
C GLU A 92 -9.50 -1.28 -12.93
N ARG A 93 -9.63 -2.60 -12.73
CA ARG A 93 -10.72 -3.17 -11.92
C ARG A 93 -10.73 -2.66 -10.48
N TYR A 94 -9.57 -2.44 -9.88
CA TYR A 94 -9.51 -1.88 -8.52
C TYR A 94 -9.91 -0.42 -8.48
N LYS A 95 -9.46 0.37 -9.47
CA LYS A 95 -9.90 1.76 -9.64
C LYS A 95 -11.40 1.83 -9.75
N ASP A 96 -11.99 1.06 -10.66
CA ASP A 96 -13.45 0.99 -10.81
C ASP A 96 -14.14 0.58 -9.51
N THR A 97 -13.57 -0.38 -8.78
CA THR A 97 -14.14 -0.86 -7.51
C THR A 97 -14.16 0.24 -6.44
N ILE A 98 -13.06 1.00 -6.30
CA ILE A 98 -12.90 2.00 -5.25
C ILE A 98 -13.53 3.34 -5.65
N ASP A 99 -13.48 3.72 -6.92
CA ASP A 99 -14.06 4.95 -7.44
C ASP A 99 -15.60 4.93 -7.39
N ASN A 100 -16.22 3.75 -7.48
CA ASN A 100 -17.67 3.57 -7.36
C ASN A 100 -18.16 3.25 -5.94
N GLU A 101 -17.27 3.19 -4.96
CA GLU A 101 -17.64 2.90 -3.58
C GLU A 101 -17.94 4.20 -2.81
N GLU A 102 -19.19 4.40 -2.42
CA GLU A 102 -19.66 5.64 -1.78
C GLU A 102 -18.84 5.99 -0.52
N PHE A 103 -18.36 4.98 0.22
CA PHE A 103 -17.52 5.18 1.40
C PHE A 103 -16.22 5.94 1.07
N TYR A 104 -15.60 5.67 -0.09
CA TYR A 104 -14.34 6.32 -0.51
C TYR A 104 -14.55 7.51 -1.46
N LYS A 105 -15.79 7.96 -1.67
CA LYS A 105 -16.11 9.04 -2.62
C LYS A 105 -15.30 10.31 -2.39
N ASN A 106 -15.19 10.72 -1.14
CA ASN A 106 -14.48 11.92 -0.72
C ASN A 106 -13.02 11.65 -0.32
N TYR A 107 -12.54 10.41 -0.46
CA TYR A 107 -11.16 10.07 -0.16
C TYR A 107 -10.27 10.43 -1.35
N ASN A 108 -9.07 10.92 -1.03
CA ASN A 108 -7.95 10.97 -1.96
C ASN A 108 -7.46 9.54 -2.22
N LYS A 109 -7.36 9.16 -3.50
CA LYS A 109 -7.13 7.76 -3.90
C LYS A 109 -5.74 7.61 -4.49
N HIS A 110 -4.95 6.70 -3.93
CA HIS A 110 -3.57 6.44 -4.33
C HIS A 110 -3.44 5.02 -4.81
N TYR A 111 -3.05 4.85 -6.07
CA TYR A 111 -2.90 3.53 -6.70
C TYR A 111 -1.42 3.22 -6.89
N ILE A 112 -0.92 2.20 -6.17
CA ILE A 112 0.50 1.84 -6.12
C ILE A 112 0.71 0.48 -6.77
N TYR A 113 1.69 0.42 -7.66
CA TYR A 113 2.17 -0.82 -8.25
C TYR A 113 3.54 -1.15 -7.66
N TYR A 114 3.60 -2.20 -6.85
CA TYR A 114 4.84 -2.64 -6.23
C TYR A 114 5.47 -3.73 -7.09
N ASN A 115 6.41 -3.32 -7.95
CA ASN A 115 7.15 -4.27 -8.81
C ASN A 115 8.51 -4.58 -8.19
N SER A 116 8.72 -5.87 -7.92
CA SER A 116 9.94 -6.38 -7.32
C SER A 116 11.11 -6.59 -8.28
N TYR A 117 10.88 -6.47 -9.59
CA TYR A 117 11.90 -6.62 -10.61
C TYR A 117 12.20 -5.28 -11.29
N ARG A 118 13.44 -4.78 -11.11
CA ARG A 118 14.02 -3.82 -12.04
C ARG A 118 14.24 -4.53 -13.37
N ASN A 119 13.60 -4.07 -14.44
CA ASN A 119 14.10 -4.33 -15.78
C ASN A 119 15.58 -3.91 -15.79
N LYS A 120 16.47 -4.87 -16.10
CA LYS A 120 17.87 -4.58 -16.36
C LYS A 120 17.99 -3.67 -17.58
#